data_AF-A0A812US85-F1
#
_entry.id   AF-A0A812US85-F1
#
_cell.length_a   1.000
_cell.length_b   1.000
_cell.length_c   1.000
_cell.angle_alpha   90.00
_cell.angle_beta   90.00
_cell.angle_gamma   90.00
#
_symmetry.space_group_name_H-M   'P 1'
#
loop_
_entity.id
_entity.type
_entity.pdbx_description
1 polymer ?
#
loop_
_entity_poly.entity_id
_entity_poly.type
_entity_poly.pdbx_seq_one_letter_code
_entity_poly.pdbx_strand_id
1 'polypeptide(L)'
;MATAEEFYVGTEIFFGKESLPMNVQLALAVLQIPIFYYVLVATDSLEFFRKLVQGSCHFCRKICCRRLKGSAAKAPDEQNPMLRKLAVETQQLIASYACATGIVLIGSFYLWSTTVSSRSAFQFGALPLVWRHYHIILLTLEMVLFTTLVALKFNCLSMSAMNVAFACAMLLVSCLALPGMVDSDSMVCVSQFMFLFRLTCIPISGSTALVLFALGLNHWCLIWSLDIYTAEVKWYKAGRGTEMYMALFSGVWYFDIAAALACVLLHAWLQQALRSRVSRVMETMSLKTEAVASESLLATFCDAHCFLDSDLCFERDERAIASMLLRSGNNAGIKFLSYIKTPEDELRFLKLTRRGENRTSTAVAQAINLGLKDGYNDQVNVELFHVLTQDRLGRSRHLIGLREY
;
A
#
# COMPACT_ATOMS: atom_id res chain seq x y z
N MET A 1 -9.01 -64.49 -4.91
CA MET A 1 -9.39 -63.82 -3.65
C MET A 1 -8.11 -63.25 -3.07
N ALA A 2 -7.86 -61.95 -3.25
CA ALA A 2 -6.75 -61.29 -2.56
C ALA A 2 -7.08 -61.21 -1.07
N THR A 3 -6.10 -61.48 -0.21
CA THR A 3 -6.31 -61.43 1.23
C THR A 3 -6.48 -59.99 1.70
N ALA A 4 -7.25 -59.76 2.76
CA ALA A 4 -7.48 -58.40 3.31
C ALA A 4 -6.16 -57.69 3.68
N GLU A 5 -5.09 -58.45 3.92
CA GLU A 5 -3.73 -57.98 4.17
C GLU A 5 -3.06 -57.41 2.90
N GLU A 6 -3.19 -58.07 1.75
CA GLU A 6 -2.67 -57.57 0.47
C GLU A 6 -3.38 -56.29 0.01
N PHE A 7 -4.66 -56.14 0.35
CA PHE A 7 -5.42 -54.90 0.10
C PHE A 7 -4.96 -53.76 1.03
N TYR A 8 -4.55 -54.07 2.27
CA TYR A 8 -4.03 -53.10 3.24
C TYR A 8 -2.61 -52.62 2.90
N VAL A 9 -1.72 -53.53 2.49
CA VAL A 9 -0.34 -53.17 2.09
C VAL A 9 -0.34 -52.37 0.78
N GLY A 10 -1.25 -52.67 -0.15
CA GLY A 10 -1.44 -51.87 -1.36
C GLY A 10 -1.95 -50.45 -1.08
N THR A 11 -2.78 -50.26 -0.04
CA THR A 11 -3.32 -48.95 0.32
C THR A 11 -2.37 -48.09 1.18
N GLU A 12 -1.51 -48.69 2.01
CA GLU A 12 -0.42 -47.95 2.67
C GLU A 12 0.64 -47.45 1.68
N ILE A 13 0.92 -48.19 0.61
CA ILE A 13 1.88 -47.76 -0.43
C ILE A 13 1.28 -46.67 -1.31
N PHE A 14 -0.04 -46.70 -1.58
CA PHE A 14 -0.71 -45.67 -2.39
C PHE A 14 -0.99 -44.38 -1.61
N PHE A 15 -1.36 -44.45 -0.33
CA PHE A 15 -1.75 -43.27 0.45
C PHE A 15 -0.69 -42.80 1.46
N GLY A 16 0.32 -43.62 1.80
CA GLY A 16 1.36 -43.29 2.77
C GLY A 16 2.48 -42.37 2.25
N LYS A 17 2.48 -42.00 0.96
CA LYS A 17 3.49 -41.09 0.36
C LYS A 17 2.91 -39.87 -0.36
N GLU A 18 1.60 -39.75 -0.51
CA GLU A 18 0.97 -38.69 -1.33
C GLU A 18 0.29 -37.57 -0.53
N SER A 19 0.44 -37.51 0.79
CA SER A 19 0.21 -36.23 1.47
C SER A 19 1.22 -35.24 0.89
N LEU A 20 0.75 -34.13 0.30
CA LEU A 20 1.63 -33.03 -0.10
C LEU A 20 2.61 -32.80 1.05
N PRO A 21 3.92 -33.00 0.86
CA PRO A 21 4.84 -32.96 2.00
C PRO A 21 4.66 -31.63 2.71
N MET A 22 4.74 -31.60 4.04
CA MET A 22 4.57 -30.37 4.83
C MET A 22 5.40 -29.19 4.27
N ASN A 23 6.53 -29.52 3.63
CA ASN A 23 7.39 -28.61 2.87
C ASN A 23 6.69 -27.85 1.74
N VAL A 24 5.76 -28.48 1.00
CA VAL A 24 4.99 -27.84 -0.08
C VAL A 24 3.94 -26.90 0.50
N GLN A 25 3.29 -27.28 1.61
CA GLN A 25 2.36 -26.39 2.32
C GLN A 25 3.09 -25.15 2.84
N LEU A 26 4.27 -25.35 3.44
CA LEU A 26 5.14 -24.27 3.91
C LEU A 26 5.62 -23.41 2.74
N ALA A 27 6.01 -24.01 1.61
CA ALA A 27 6.41 -23.28 0.42
C ALA A 27 5.27 -22.39 -0.12
N LEU A 28 4.04 -22.91 -0.17
CA LEU A 28 2.85 -22.15 -0.57
C LEU A 28 2.53 -21.00 0.40
N ALA A 29 2.72 -21.20 1.71
CA ALA A 29 2.62 -20.11 2.69
C ALA A 29 3.72 -19.06 2.50
N VAL A 30 4.97 -19.47 2.24
CA VAL A 30 6.10 -18.56 1.97
C VAL A 30 5.89 -17.77 0.67
N LEU A 31 5.31 -18.38 -0.35
CA LEU A 31 4.99 -17.74 -1.64
C LEU A 31 4.00 -16.57 -1.51
N GLN A 32 3.34 -16.41 -0.36
CA GLN A 32 2.43 -15.29 -0.11
C GLN A 32 3.13 -14.05 0.46
N ILE A 33 4.33 -14.22 1.04
CA ILE A 33 5.13 -13.12 1.61
C ILE A 33 5.39 -12.02 0.56
N PRO A 34 5.71 -12.30 -0.71
CA PRO A 34 5.84 -11.28 -1.75
C PRO A 34 4.58 -10.43 -1.92
N ILE A 35 3.38 -11.02 -1.92
CA ILE A 35 2.11 -10.27 -2.06
C ILE A 35 1.95 -9.33 -0.87
N PHE A 36 2.14 -9.82 0.36
CA PHE A 36 2.11 -8.99 1.56
C PHE A 36 3.14 -7.86 1.48
N TYR A 37 4.38 -8.17 1.09
CA TYR A 37 5.45 -7.19 0.94
C TYR A 37 5.10 -6.10 -0.08
N TYR A 38 4.52 -6.44 -1.23
CA TYR A 38 4.06 -5.45 -2.21
C TYR A 38 2.98 -4.53 -1.65
N VAL A 39 2.00 -5.09 -0.93
CA VAL A 39 0.96 -4.28 -0.28
C VAL A 39 1.59 -3.34 0.75
N LEU A 40 2.61 -3.79 1.50
CA LEU A 40 3.36 -2.96 2.45
C LEU A 40 4.17 -1.85 1.77
N VAL A 41 4.92 -2.18 0.71
CA VAL A 41 5.72 -1.20 -0.05
C VAL A 41 4.83 -0.15 -0.70
N ALA A 42 3.77 -0.56 -1.38
CA ALA A 42 2.92 0.36 -2.15
C ALA A 42 2.11 1.34 -1.27
N THR A 43 1.99 1.03 0.02
CA THR A 43 1.30 1.87 1.01
C THR A 43 2.25 2.75 1.83
N ASP A 44 3.54 2.81 1.48
CA ASP A 44 4.61 3.51 2.22
C ASP A 44 4.66 3.14 3.70
N SER A 45 4.23 1.92 4.00
CA SER A 45 3.90 1.51 5.34
C SER A 45 4.92 0.57 5.96
N LEU A 46 5.98 0.23 5.22
CA LEU A 46 7.17 -0.42 5.77
C LEU A 46 7.74 0.35 6.97
N GLU A 47 7.78 1.69 6.87
CA GLU A 47 8.22 2.53 7.98
C GLU A 47 7.24 2.51 9.15
N PHE A 48 5.94 2.42 8.84
CA PHE A 48 4.91 2.26 9.85
C PHE A 48 4.99 0.90 10.55
N PHE A 49 5.21 -0.18 9.79
CA PHE A 49 5.39 -1.53 10.32
C PHE A 49 6.65 -1.59 11.19
N ARG A 50 7.75 -0.94 10.76
CA ARG A 50 8.96 -0.79 11.59
C ARG A 50 8.65 -0.10 12.92
N LYS A 51 7.87 0.98 12.89
CA LYS A 51 7.39 1.69 14.10
C LYS A 51 6.40 0.86 14.93
N LEU A 52 5.61 0.01 14.30
CA LEU A 52 4.61 -0.86 14.93
C LEU A 52 5.25 -2.06 15.62
N VAL A 53 6.25 -2.69 14.99
CA VAL A 53 7.07 -3.74 15.63
C VAL A 53 7.82 -3.16 16.83
N GLN A 54 8.33 -1.93 16.71
CA GLN A 54 8.99 -1.23 17.82
C GLN A 54 8.02 -0.72 18.91
N GLY A 55 6.72 -0.60 18.62
CA GLY A 55 5.73 0.06 19.48
C GLY A 55 4.48 -0.76 19.77
N SER A 56 4.53 -2.09 19.57
CA SER A 56 3.36 -2.98 19.50
C SER A 56 2.46 -2.95 20.74
N CYS A 57 3.00 -2.67 21.93
CA CYS A 57 2.20 -2.49 23.15
C CYS A 57 1.36 -1.19 23.18
N HIS A 58 1.79 -0.11 22.51
CA HIS A 58 1.08 1.17 22.54
C HIS A 58 0.04 1.32 21.42
N PHE A 59 0.17 0.51 20.37
CA PHE A 59 -0.56 0.65 19.12
C PHE A 59 -2.00 0.14 19.19
N CYS A 60 -2.23 -1.05 19.77
CA CYS A 60 -3.59 -1.60 19.96
C CYS A 60 -4.47 -0.62 20.76
N ARG A 61 -3.89 0.05 21.76
CA ARG A 61 -4.58 1.06 22.56
C ARG A 61 -4.96 2.31 21.76
N LYS A 62 -4.12 2.76 20.81
CA LYS A 62 -4.39 3.95 19.98
C LYS A 62 -5.43 3.70 18.88
N ILE A 63 -5.44 2.53 18.25
CA ILE A 63 -6.46 2.19 17.23
C ILE A 63 -7.85 2.06 17.87
N CYS A 64 -7.95 1.34 19.00
CA CYS A 64 -9.24 1.17 19.68
C CYS A 64 -9.77 2.51 20.22
N CYS A 65 -8.92 3.39 20.74
CA CYS A 65 -9.37 4.67 21.32
C CYS A 65 -9.67 5.76 20.28
N ARG A 66 -9.02 5.80 19.10
CA ARG A 66 -9.28 6.83 18.09
C ARG A 66 -10.60 6.64 17.33
N ARG A 67 -11.11 5.41 17.20
CA ARG A 67 -12.37 5.14 16.50
C ARG A 67 -13.62 5.53 17.31
N LEU A 68 -13.53 5.63 18.63
CA LEU A 68 -14.68 5.87 19.52
C LEU A 68 -14.99 7.35 19.78
N LYS A 69 -14.11 8.30 19.43
CA LYS A 69 -14.31 9.72 19.78
C LYS A 69 -14.61 10.67 18.60
N GLY A 70 -14.74 10.19 17.37
CA GLY A 70 -14.78 11.09 16.19
C GLY A 70 -15.85 10.84 15.12
N SER A 71 -16.79 9.90 15.30
CA SER A 71 -17.70 9.51 14.21
C SER A 71 -19.13 10.01 14.42
N ALA A 72 -19.40 11.26 14.03
CA ALA A 72 -20.76 11.71 13.72
C ALA A 72 -20.82 12.95 12.80
N ALA A 73 -19.75 13.74 12.72
CA ALA A 73 -19.61 14.70 11.62
C ALA A 73 -19.13 13.94 10.38
N LYS A 74 -19.99 13.75 9.37
CA LYS A 74 -19.57 13.30 8.04
C LYS A 74 -18.36 14.13 7.62
N ALA A 75 -17.19 13.51 7.53
CA ALA A 75 -15.97 14.22 7.22
C ALA A 75 -16.15 14.92 5.85
N PRO A 76 -15.93 16.24 5.74
CA PRO A 76 -16.06 16.98 4.49
C PRO A 76 -15.17 16.42 3.36
N ASP A 77 -14.16 15.61 3.72
CA ASP A 77 -13.25 14.94 2.78
C ASP A 77 -13.93 13.93 1.84
N GLU A 78 -15.10 13.37 2.16
CA GLU A 78 -15.78 12.43 1.25
C GLU A 78 -16.35 13.09 -0.02
N GLN A 79 -16.45 14.43 -0.07
CA GLN A 79 -17.05 15.14 -1.19
C GLN A 79 -16.07 15.53 -2.30
N ASN A 80 -14.76 15.50 -2.08
CA ASN A 80 -13.82 15.94 -3.10
C ASN A 80 -13.59 14.85 -4.18
N PRO A 81 -14.07 15.04 -5.42
CA PRO A 81 -14.01 14.01 -6.46
C PRO A 81 -12.58 13.66 -6.88
N MET A 82 -11.64 14.61 -6.74
CA MET A 82 -10.22 14.41 -7.07
C MET A 82 -9.58 13.40 -6.11
N LEU A 83 -9.95 13.42 -4.83
CA LEU A 83 -9.43 12.49 -3.82
C LEU A 83 -9.91 11.09 -4.06
N ARG A 84 -11.20 10.97 -4.36
CA ARG A 84 -11.80 9.69 -4.69
C ARG A 84 -11.07 9.12 -5.88
N LYS A 85 -10.87 9.91 -6.94
CA LYS A 85 -10.12 9.50 -8.14
C LYS A 85 -8.71 9.01 -7.82
N LEU A 86 -7.93 9.80 -7.07
CA LEU A 86 -6.55 9.42 -6.69
C LEU A 86 -6.51 8.15 -5.84
N ALA A 87 -7.47 7.98 -4.93
CA ALA A 87 -7.60 6.78 -4.11
C ALA A 87 -7.92 5.55 -4.99
N VAL A 88 -8.86 5.67 -5.94
CA VAL A 88 -9.19 4.61 -6.91
C VAL A 88 -7.96 4.25 -7.73
N GLU A 89 -7.27 5.22 -8.32
CA GLU A 89 -6.10 4.99 -9.18
C GLU A 89 -4.97 4.28 -8.40
N THR A 90 -4.69 4.73 -7.18
CA THR A 90 -3.69 4.09 -6.31
C THR A 90 -4.10 2.66 -5.97
N GLN A 91 -5.38 2.44 -5.65
CA GLN A 91 -5.90 1.11 -5.34
C GLN A 91 -5.87 0.17 -6.55
N GLN A 92 -6.25 0.65 -7.73
CA GLN A 92 -6.15 -0.11 -8.99
C GLN A 92 -4.71 -0.51 -9.30
N LEU A 93 -3.76 0.39 -9.07
CA LEU A 93 -2.34 0.10 -9.25
C LEU A 93 -1.89 -1.04 -8.32
N ILE A 94 -2.22 -0.97 -7.02
CA ILE A 94 -1.91 -2.02 -6.04
C ILE A 94 -2.56 -3.35 -6.45
N ALA A 95 -3.84 -3.32 -6.83
CA ALA A 95 -4.55 -4.51 -7.30
C ALA A 95 -3.90 -5.12 -8.54
N SER A 96 -3.42 -4.30 -9.48
CA SER A 96 -2.74 -4.80 -10.69
C SER A 96 -1.44 -5.54 -10.37
N TYR A 97 -0.64 -5.04 -9.42
CA TYR A 97 0.57 -5.72 -8.97
C TYR A 97 0.27 -7.00 -8.20
N ALA A 98 -0.75 -6.99 -7.35
CA ALA A 98 -1.20 -8.18 -6.65
C ALA A 98 -1.64 -9.26 -7.65
N CYS A 99 -2.54 -8.94 -8.60
CA CYS A 99 -2.99 -9.86 -9.64
C CYS A 99 -1.83 -10.42 -10.48
N ALA A 100 -0.91 -9.57 -10.94
CA ALA A 100 0.26 -10.02 -11.71
C ALA A 100 1.13 -11.00 -10.90
N THR A 101 1.35 -10.71 -9.61
CA THR A 101 2.09 -11.60 -8.71
C THR A 101 1.36 -12.92 -8.51
N GLY A 102 0.04 -12.88 -8.30
CA GLY A 102 -0.79 -14.07 -8.17
C GLY A 102 -0.73 -14.97 -9.40
N ILE A 103 -0.79 -14.40 -10.61
CA ILE A 103 -0.63 -15.14 -11.88
C ILE A 103 0.74 -15.82 -11.94
N VAL A 104 1.82 -15.09 -11.65
CA VAL A 104 3.18 -15.66 -11.66
C VAL A 104 3.32 -16.79 -10.65
N LEU A 105 2.75 -16.66 -9.46
CA LEU A 105 2.80 -17.69 -8.41
C LEU A 105 2.01 -18.94 -8.80
N ILE A 106 0.79 -18.77 -9.33
CA ILE A 106 -0.05 -19.89 -9.80
C ILE A 106 0.61 -20.59 -10.99
N GLY A 107 1.10 -19.84 -11.97
CA GLY A 107 1.80 -20.38 -13.14
C GLY A 107 3.11 -21.09 -12.78
N SER A 108 3.87 -20.55 -11.82
CA SER A 108 5.08 -21.19 -11.32
C SER A 108 4.77 -22.52 -10.63
N PHE A 109 3.70 -22.55 -9.82
CA PHE A 109 3.24 -23.80 -9.22
C PHE A 109 2.78 -24.80 -10.29
N TYR A 110 2.03 -24.35 -11.30
CA TYR A 110 1.59 -25.18 -12.42
C TYR A 110 2.79 -25.83 -13.15
N LEU A 111 3.81 -25.04 -13.48
CA LEU A 111 5.05 -25.53 -14.11
C LEU A 111 5.82 -26.51 -13.21
N TRP A 112 5.91 -26.22 -11.92
CA TRP A 112 6.51 -27.15 -10.96
C TRP A 112 5.73 -28.47 -10.88
N SER A 113 4.40 -28.40 -10.79
CA SER A 113 3.55 -29.59 -10.67
C SER A 113 3.64 -30.49 -11.92
N THR A 114 3.71 -29.90 -13.12
CA THR A 114 3.85 -30.65 -14.39
C THR A 114 5.25 -31.24 -14.56
N THR A 115 6.30 -30.54 -14.13
CA THR A 115 7.69 -31.06 -14.17
C THR A 115 7.93 -32.19 -13.16
N VAL A 116 7.34 -32.11 -11.97
CA VAL A 116 7.40 -33.22 -10.99
C VAL A 116 6.54 -34.39 -11.45
N SER A 117 5.32 -34.12 -11.92
CA SER A 117 4.37 -35.14 -12.36
C SER A 117 4.84 -35.89 -13.62
N SER A 118 5.50 -35.21 -14.57
CA SER A 118 6.08 -35.90 -15.74
C SER A 118 7.16 -36.92 -15.38
N ARG A 119 7.90 -36.72 -14.28
CA ARG A 119 8.91 -37.68 -13.81
C ARG A 119 8.28 -38.91 -13.17
N SER A 120 7.15 -38.76 -12.47
CA SER A 120 6.42 -39.87 -11.84
C SER A 120 5.47 -40.58 -12.81
N ALA A 121 4.80 -39.85 -13.70
CA ALA A 121 3.89 -40.40 -14.71
C ALA A 121 4.59 -41.33 -15.70
N PHE A 122 5.86 -41.08 -16.02
CA PHE A 122 6.67 -41.96 -16.86
C PHE A 122 6.89 -43.35 -16.22
N GLN A 123 6.77 -43.46 -14.89
CA GLN A 123 6.92 -44.72 -14.16
C GLN A 123 5.61 -45.51 -13.98
N PHE A 124 4.44 -44.89 -14.08
CA PHE A 124 3.17 -45.53 -13.67
C PHE A 124 2.06 -45.60 -14.73
N GLY A 125 2.30 -45.18 -15.98
CA GLY A 125 1.49 -45.59 -17.16
C GLY A 125 0.05 -45.07 -17.25
N ALA A 126 -0.51 -44.48 -16.20
CA ALA A 126 -1.81 -43.83 -16.20
C ALA A 126 -1.79 -42.62 -15.27
N LEU A 127 -1.83 -41.42 -15.82
CA LEU A 127 -2.06 -40.20 -15.04
C LEU A 127 -3.51 -40.23 -14.52
N PRO A 128 -3.75 -40.26 -13.20
CA PRO A 128 -5.10 -40.39 -12.66
C PRO A 128 -5.94 -39.15 -12.97
N LEU A 129 -7.24 -39.37 -13.21
CA LEU A 129 -8.29 -38.37 -13.49
C LEU A 129 -8.24 -37.14 -12.57
N VAL A 130 -7.75 -37.34 -11.34
CA VAL A 130 -7.55 -36.34 -10.28
C VAL A 130 -6.69 -35.15 -10.75
N TRP A 131 -5.62 -35.41 -11.51
CA TRP A 131 -4.74 -34.33 -11.99
C TRP A 131 -5.44 -33.41 -13.00
N ARG A 132 -6.42 -33.91 -13.74
CA ARG A 132 -7.17 -33.08 -14.72
C ARG A 132 -8.03 -32.04 -14.00
N HIS A 133 -8.76 -32.43 -12.97
CA HIS A 133 -9.59 -31.52 -12.18
C HIS A 133 -8.74 -30.41 -11.55
N TYR A 134 -7.58 -30.80 -11.01
CA TYR A 134 -6.63 -29.86 -10.43
C TYR A 134 -6.14 -28.79 -11.43
N HIS A 135 -5.72 -29.20 -12.62
CA HIS A 135 -5.27 -28.26 -13.65
C HIS A 135 -6.39 -27.34 -14.16
N ILE A 136 -7.62 -27.83 -14.25
CA ILE A 136 -8.78 -27.02 -14.66
C ILE A 136 -9.05 -25.91 -13.63
N ILE A 137 -8.98 -26.23 -12.34
CA ILE A 137 -9.17 -25.25 -11.25
C ILE A 137 -8.09 -24.17 -11.32
N LEU A 138 -6.81 -24.56 -11.41
CA LEU A 138 -5.71 -23.59 -11.51
C LEU A 138 -5.85 -22.68 -12.73
N LEU A 139 -6.14 -23.26 -13.90
CA LEU A 139 -6.33 -22.50 -15.13
C LEU A 139 -7.50 -21.51 -15.00
N THR A 140 -8.59 -21.92 -14.36
CA THR A 140 -9.75 -21.05 -14.12
C THR A 140 -9.37 -19.87 -13.22
N LEU A 141 -8.66 -20.12 -12.12
CA LEU A 141 -8.18 -19.06 -11.23
C LEU A 141 -7.22 -18.10 -11.95
N GLU A 142 -6.30 -18.63 -12.76
CA GLU A 142 -5.36 -17.85 -13.55
C GLU A 142 -6.09 -16.96 -14.57
N MET A 143 -7.08 -17.51 -15.29
CA MET A 143 -7.89 -16.74 -16.24
C MET A 143 -8.68 -15.63 -15.56
N VAL A 144 -9.21 -15.86 -14.36
CA VAL A 144 -9.91 -14.83 -13.57
C VAL A 144 -8.95 -13.72 -13.14
N LEU A 145 -7.74 -14.07 -12.69
CA LEU A 145 -6.73 -13.07 -12.34
C LEU A 145 -6.25 -12.29 -13.57
N PHE A 146 -6.06 -12.96 -14.70
CA PHE A 146 -5.64 -12.34 -15.95
C PHE A 146 -6.69 -11.37 -16.48
N THR A 147 -7.95 -11.78 -16.54
CA THR A 147 -9.06 -10.91 -16.96
C THR A 147 -9.21 -9.70 -16.03
N THR A 148 -9.09 -9.91 -14.71
CA THR A 148 -9.07 -8.81 -13.73
C THR A 148 -7.89 -7.86 -13.98
N LEU A 149 -6.69 -8.39 -14.21
CA LEU A 149 -5.49 -7.61 -14.47
C LEU A 149 -5.64 -6.74 -15.73
N VAL A 150 -6.17 -7.32 -16.80
CA VAL A 150 -6.46 -6.61 -18.05
C VAL A 150 -7.46 -5.48 -17.80
N ALA A 151 -8.57 -5.77 -17.10
CA ALA A 151 -9.58 -4.76 -16.76
C ALA A 151 -9.02 -3.62 -15.90
N LEU A 152 -8.12 -3.92 -14.96
CA LEU A 152 -7.43 -2.94 -14.13
C LEU A 152 -6.47 -2.07 -14.95
N LYS A 153 -5.70 -2.66 -15.88
CA LYS A 153 -4.72 -1.92 -16.71
C LYS A 153 -5.35 -0.93 -17.67
N PHE A 154 -6.57 -1.18 -18.12
CA PHE A 154 -7.31 -0.24 -18.96
C PHE A 154 -8.01 0.87 -18.17
N ASN A 155 -7.86 0.94 -16.84
CA ASN A 155 -8.51 1.92 -15.96
C ASN A 155 -10.03 2.01 -16.16
N CYS A 156 -10.67 0.94 -16.66
CA CYS A 156 -12.09 0.95 -17.00
C CYS A 156 -13.01 0.78 -15.78
N LEU A 157 -12.47 0.44 -14.61
CA LEU A 157 -13.26 0.01 -13.47
C LEU A 157 -13.52 1.15 -12.48
N SER A 158 -14.77 1.54 -12.32
CA SER A 158 -15.20 2.32 -11.15
C SER A 158 -15.04 1.48 -9.87
N MET A 159 -15.00 2.12 -8.69
CA MET A 159 -14.95 1.39 -7.40
C MET A 159 -16.11 0.40 -7.23
N SER A 160 -17.29 0.76 -7.73
CA SER A 160 -18.45 -0.15 -7.70
C SER A 160 -18.20 -1.36 -8.60
N ALA A 161 -17.65 -1.15 -9.81
CA ALA A 161 -17.30 -2.24 -10.71
C ALA A 161 -16.19 -3.14 -10.13
N MET A 162 -15.19 -2.56 -9.45
CA MET A 162 -14.16 -3.33 -8.75
C MET A 162 -14.76 -4.18 -7.62
N ASN A 163 -15.68 -3.63 -6.82
CA ASN A 163 -16.39 -4.40 -5.79
C ASN A 163 -17.21 -5.55 -6.37
N VAL A 164 -17.90 -5.33 -7.48
CA VAL A 164 -18.66 -6.39 -8.18
C VAL A 164 -17.71 -7.46 -8.70
N ALA A 165 -16.61 -7.07 -9.36
CA ALA A 165 -15.60 -8.02 -9.85
C ALA A 165 -15.01 -8.86 -8.72
N PHE A 166 -14.69 -8.23 -7.58
CA PHE A 166 -14.24 -8.93 -6.37
C PHE A 166 -15.30 -9.92 -5.86
N ALA A 167 -16.56 -9.49 -5.74
CA ALA A 167 -17.65 -10.35 -5.28
C ALA A 167 -17.86 -11.55 -6.21
N CYS A 168 -17.86 -11.35 -7.53
CA CYS A 168 -17.99 -12.41 -8.53
C CYS A 168 -16.80 -13.39 -8.47
N ALA A 169 -15.57 -12.88 -8.36
CA ALA A 169 -14.38 -13.69 -8.23
C ALA A 169 -14.43 -14.57 -6.95
N MET A 170 -14.86 -13.98 -5.84
CA MET A 170 -14.99 -14.70 -4.57
C MET A 170 -16.14 -15.71 -4.58
N LEU A 171 -17.26 -15.41 -5.23
CA LEU A 171 -18.38 -16.34 -5.41
C LEU A 171 -17.97 -17.54 -6.27
N LEU A 172 -17.23 -17.31 -7.36
CA LEU A 172 -16.70 -18.38 -8.20
C LEU A 172 -15.81 -19.31 -7.37
N VAL A 173 -14.94 -18.75 -6.54
CA VAL A 173 -14.09 -19.53 -5.62
C VAL A 173 -14.91 -20.31 -4.59
N SER A 174 -16.01 -19.73 -4.09
CA SER A 174 -16.94 -20.44 -3.21
C SER A 174 -17.59 -21.63 -3.91
N CYS A 175 -18.00 -21.47 -5.17
CA CYS A 175 -18.58 -22.54 -5.98
C CYS A 175 -17.57 -23.66 -6.25
N LEU A 176 -16.30 -23.33 -6.53
CA LEU A 176 -15.23 -24.31 -6.70
C LEU A 176 -14.94 -25.10 -5.43
N ALA A 177 -15.28 -24.55 -4.26
CA ALA A 177 -15.10 -25.22 -2.98
C ALA A 177 -16.27 -26.14 -2.61
N LEU A 178 -17.39 -26.13 -3.34
CA LEU A 178 -18.58 -26.92 -2.99
C LEU A 178 -18.35 -28.44 -3.15
N PRO A 179 -19.11 -29.27 -2.40
CA PRO A 179 -19.00 -30.73 -2.49
C PRO A 179 -19.32 -31.22 -3.91
N GLY A 180 -18.55 -32.20 -4.39
CA GLY A 180 -18.73 -32.79 -5.72
C GLY A 180 -18.09 -32.02 -6.88
N MET A 181 -17.59 -30.79 -6.64
CA MET A 181 -16.80 -30.05 -7.64
C MET A 181 -15.32 -30.46 -7.64
N VAL A 182 -14.83 -30.97 -6.51
CA VAL A 182 -13.44 -31.34 -6.29
C VAL A 182 -13.40 -32.68 -5.57
N ASP A 183 -12.50 -33.56 -5.95
CA ASP A 183 -12.29 -34.83 -5.24
C ASP A 183 -11.74 -34.58 -3.83
N SER A 184 -12.09 -35.44 -2.88
CA SER A 184 -11.65 -35.35 -1.48
C SER A 184 -10.12 -35.24 -1.34
N ASP A 185 -9.37 -35.95 -2.18
CA ASP A 185 -7.91 -35.93 -2.21
C ASP A 185 -7.33 -34.57 -2.65
N SER A 186 -8.09 -33.78 -3.42
CA SER A 186 -7.66 -32.48 -3.93
C SER A 186 -8.08 -31.30 -3.05
N MET A 187 -8.92 -31.51 -2.03
CA MET A 187 -9.47 -30.43 -1.20
C MET A 187 -8.42 -29.64 -0.43
N VAL A 188 -7.36 -30.30 0.04
CA VAL A 188 -6.25 -29.61 0.74
C VAL A 188 -5.55 -28.64 -0.20
N CYS A 189 -5.25 -29.04 -1.44
CA CYS A 189 -4.68 -28.15 -2.44
C CYS A 189 -5.62 -26.99 -2.76
N VAL A 190 -6.90 -27.26 -2.99
CA VAL A 190 -7.90 -26.22 -3.27
C VAL A 190 -7.94 -25.19 -2.16
N SER A 191 -7.96 -25.61 -0.88
CA SER A 191 -7.91 -24.66 0.26
C SER A 191 -6.70 -23.71 0.22
N GLN A 192 -5.53 -24.20 -0.18
CA GLN A 192 -4.31 -23.40 -0.29
C GLN A 192 -4.36 -22.39 -1.45
N PHE A 193 -4.86 -22.82 -2.61
CA PHE A 193 -5.06 -21.91 -3.75
C PHE A 193 -6.16 -20.89 -3.50
N MET A 194 -7.24 -21.28 -2.81
CA MET A 194 -8.25 -20.34 -2.35
C MET A 194 -7.61 -19.25 -1.50
N PHE A 195 -6.71 -19.60 -0.58
CA PHE A 195 -6.03 -18.60 0.24
C PHE A 195 -5.12 -17.66 -0.57
N LEU A 196 -4.29 -18.21 -1.48
CA LEU A 196 -3.47 -17.40 -2.38
C LEU A 196 -4.32 -16.45 -3.24
N PHE A 197 -5.44 -16.94 -3.75
CA PHE A 197 -6.38 -16.17 -4.55
C PHE A 197 -7.05 -15.05 -3.72
N ARG A 198 -7.50 -15.37 -2.50
CA ARG A 198 -8.07 -14.39 -1.56
C ARG A 198 -7.10 -13.23 -1.34
N LEU A 199 -5.84 -13.51 -1.02
CA LEU A 199 -4.80 -12.48 -0.82
C LEU A 199 -4.58 -11.62 -2.06
N THR A 200 -4.59 -12.26 -3.23
CA THR A 200 -4.41 -11.58 -4.52
C THR A 200 -5.57 -10.62 -4.82
N CYS A 201 -6.80 -11.01 -4.49
CA CYS A 201 -8.00 -10.24 -4.80
C CYS A 201 -8.35 -9.16 -3.76
N ILE A 202 -7.80 -9.21 -2.54
CA ILE A 202 -8.09 -8.23 -1.48
C ILE A 202 -7.99 -6.77 -1.95
N PRO A 203 -6.93 -6.34 -2.66
CA PRO A 203 -6.80 -4.93 -3.04
C PRO A 203 -7.85 -4.46 -4.05
N ILE A 204 -8.60 -5.38 -4.69
CA ILE A 204 -9.68 -5.03 -5.62
C ILE A 204 -10.88 -4.46 -4.85
N SER A 205 -11.13 -4.89 -3.61
CA SER A 205 -12.30 -4.44 -2.87
C SER A 205 -12.09 -3.06 -2.25
N GLY A 206 -13.08 -2.18 -2.36
CA GLY A 206 -13.16 -0.92 -1.63
C GLY A 206 -13.93 -1.02 -0.29
N SER A 207 -14.52 -2.18 0.02
CA SER A 207 -15.43 -2.34 1.15
C SER A 207 -14.98 -3.46 2.08
N THR A 208 -14.60 -3.12 3.31
CA THR A 208 -14.22 -4.12 4.32
C THR A 208 -15.38 -5.04 4.69
N ALA A 209 -16.62 -4.54 4.65
CA ALA A 209 -17.80 -5.37 4.89
C ALA A 209 -17.98 -6.42 3.79
N LEU A 210 -17.74 -6.04 2.53
CA LEU A 210 -17.79 -6.96 1.40
C LEU A 210 -16.69 -8.02 1.50
N VAL A 211 -15.47 -7.63 1.87
CA VAL A 211 -14.36 -8.56 2.11
C VAL A 211 -14.69 -9.56 3.22
N LEU A 212 -15.24 -9.08 4.35
CA LEU A 212 -15.65 -9.93 5.46
C LEU A 212 -16.73 -10.94 5.03
N PHE A 213 -17.76 -10.47 4.33
CA PHE A 213 -18.84 -11.33 3.84
C PHE A 213 -18.34 -12.37 2.83
N ALA A 214 -17.56 -11.95 1.83
CA ALA A 214 -17.05 -12.83 0.79
C ALA A 214 -16.06 -13.87 1.32
N LEU A 215 -15.20 -13.49 2.28
CA LEU A 215 -14.30 -14.44 2.96
C LEU A 215 -15.08 -15.39 3.87
N GLY A 216 -16.10 -14.90 4.58
CA GLY A 216 -16.98 -15.72 5.40
C GLY A 216 -17.74 -16.76 4.58
N LEU A 217 -18.26 -16.38 3.41
CA LEU A 217 -18.93 -17.29 2.48
C LEU A 217 -17.96 -18.37 1.96
N ASN A 218 -16.77 -17.96 1.50
CA ASN A 218 -15.73 -18.89 1.06
C ASN A 218 -15.32 -19.88 2.16
N HIS A 219 -15.16 -19.40 3.39
CA HIS A 219 -14.84 -20.21 4.55
C HIS A 219 -15.97 -21.21 4.86
N TRP A 220 -17.22 -20.74 4.84
CA TRP A 220 -18.39 -21.58 5.05
C TRP A 220 -18.50 -22.69 4.01
N CYS A 221 -18.34 -22.38 2.72
CA CYS A 221 -18.34 -23.38 1.65
C CYS A 221 -17.23 -24.41 1.83
N LEU A 222 -16.03 -23.98 2.22
CA LEU A 222 -14.92 -24.89 2.49
C LEU A 222 -15.23 -25.82 3.67
N ILE A 223 -15.73 -25.30 4.80
CA ILE A 223 -16.12 -26.11 5.95
C ILE A 223 -17.18 -27.14 5.56
N TRP A 224 -18.22 -26.69 4.86
CA TRP A 224 -19.34 -27.56 4.49
C TRP A 224 -18.86 -28.75 3.64
N SER A 225 -17.94 -28.49 2.72
CA SER A 225 -17.32 -29.55 1.92
C SER A 225 -16.45 -30.49 2.75
N LEU A 226 -15.61 -29.95 3.63
CA LEU A 226 -14.80 -30.77 4.53
C LEU A 226 -15.65 -31.66 5.44
N ASP A 227 -16.78 -31.16 5.94
CA ASP A 227 -17.71 -31.93 6.77
C ASP A 227 -18.33 -33.10 5.98
N ILE A 228 -18.71 -32.89 4.72
CA ILE A 228 -19.25 -33.95 3.86
C ILE A 228 -18.18 -35.01 3.57
N TYR A 229 -16.96 -34.61 3.19
CA TYR A 229 -15.90 -35.59 2.93
C TYR A 229 -15.45 -36.34 4.18
N THR A 230 -15.40 -35.69 5.34
CA THR A 230 -15.07 -36.38 6.59
C THR A 230 -16.16 -37.39 7.00
N ALA A 231 -17.43 -37.10 6.71
CA ALA A 231 -18.51 -38.05 6.91
C ALA A 231 -18.38 -39.28 5.99
N GLU A 232 -18.06 -39.08 4.70
CA GLU A 232 -17.82 -40.18 3.75
C GLU A 232 -16.62 -41.05 4.16
N VAL A 233 -15.50 -40.43 4.56
CA VAL A 233 -14.29 -41.15 4.97
C VAL A 233 -14.52 -41.98 6.24
N LYS A 234 -15.24 -41.43 7.23
CA LYS A 234 -15.61 -42.17 8.46
C LYS A 234 -16.42 -43.42 8.16
N TRP A 235 -17.29 -43.36 7.16
CA TRP A 235 -18.11 -44.48 6.74
C TRP A 235 -17.29 -45.59 6.07
N TYR A 236 -16.29 -45.22 5.27
CA TYR A 236 -15.50 -46.17 4.49
C TYR A 236 -14.30 -46.78 5.25
N LYS A 237 -13.72 -46.08 6.22
CA LYS A 237 -12.47 -46.50 6.88
C LYS A 237 -12.58 -46.38 8.41
N ALA A 238 -13.02 -47.44 9.07
CA ALA A 238 -12.86 -47.58 10.52
C ALA A 238 -11.45 -48.13 10.83
N GLY A 239 -10.46 -47.25 11.06
CA GLY A 239 -9.07 -47.66 11.37
C GLY A 239 -8.18 -46.50 11.83
N ARG A 240 -6.89 -46.75 12.14
CA ARG A 240 -5.94 -45.70 12.63
C ARG A 240 -5.70 -44.56 11.63
N GLY A 241 -5.87 -44.81 10.33
CA GLY A 241 -5.74 -43.77 9.31
C GLY A 241 -6.73 -42.62 9.50
N THR A 242 -7.93 -42.91 9.99
CA THR A 242 -9.01 -41.93 10.16
C THR A 242 -8.64 -40.86 11.18
N GLU A 243 -7.92 -41.20 12.26
CA GLU A 243 -7.47 -40.23 13.27
C GLU A 243 -6.48 -39.22 12.70
N MET A 244 -5.52 -39.66 11.87
CA MET A 244 -4.54 -38.77 11.24
C MET A 244 -5.21 -37.80 10.26
N TYR A 245 -6.16 -38.29 9.46
CA TYR A 245 -6.93 -37.43 8.54
C TYR A 245 -7.76 -36.40 9.32
N MET A 246 -8.44 -36.80 10.39
CA MET A 246 -9.24 -35.88 11.21
C MET A 246 -8.36 -34.80 11.87
N ALA A 247 -7.15 -35.14 12.33
CA ALA A 247 -6.20 -34.17 12.84
C ALA A 247 -5.75 -33.16 11.77
N LEU A 248 -5.44 -33.62 10.55
CA LEU A 248 -5.10 -32.74 9.42
C LEU A 248 -6.26 -31.79 9.06
N PHE A 249 -7.48 -32.30 8.95
CA PHE A 249 -8.66 -31.47 8.66
C PHE A 249 -8.93 -30.44 9.76
N SER A 250 -8.75 -30.80 11.03
CA SER A 250 -8.89 -29.85 12.13
C SER A 250 -7.86 -28.70 12.04
N GLY A 251 -6.64 -28.98 11.60
CA GLY A 251 -5.61 -27.96 11.38
C GLY A 251 -5.95 -27.00 10.24
N VAL A 252 -6.52 -27.51 9.13
CA VAL A 252 -6.97 -26.70 8.00
C VAL A 252 -8.03 -25.69 8.44
N TRP A 253 -8.95 -26.08 9.33
CA TRP A 253 -9.99 -25.20 9.83
C TRP A 253 -9.45 -23.97 10.58
N TYR A 254 -8.58 -24.20 11.58
CA TYR A 254 -7.96 -23.11 12.34
C TYR A 254 -7.11 -22.22 11.44
N PHE A 255 -6.37 -22.83 10.51
CA PHE A 255 -5.56 -22.08 9.55
C PHE A 255 -6.42 -21.20 8.64
N ASP A 256 -7.53 -21.70 8.10
CA ASP A 256 -8.39 -20.93 7.20
C ASP A 256 -9.09 -19.76 7.91
N ILE A 257 -9.52 -19.95 9.16
CA ILE A 257 -10.05 -18.85 10.00
C ILE A 257 -8.97 -17.78 10.21
N ALA A 258 -7.78 -18.19 10.64
CA ALA A 258 -6.68 -17.27 10.89
C ALA A 258 -6.28 -16.50 9.63
N ALA A 259 -6.22 -17.19 8.49
CA ALA A 259 -5.97 -16.64 7.17
C ALA A 259 -7.06 -15.63 6.76
N ALA A 260 -8.34 -15.98 6.89
CA ALA A 260 -9.44 -15.08 6.58
C ALA A 260 -9.42 -13.81 7.46
N LEU A 261 -9.17 -13.96 8.76
CA LEU A 261 -9.01 -12.82 9.68
C LEU A 261 -7.81 -11.95 9.29
N ALA A 262 -6.67 -12.56 8.97
CA ALA A 262 -5.49 -11.83 8.49
C ALA A 262 -5.78 -11.04 7.21
N CYS A 263 -6.54 -11.61 6.26
CA CYS A 263 -7.00 -10.94 5.06
C CYS A 263 -7.88 -9.72 5.36
N VAL A 264 -8.85 -9.86 6.28
CA VAL A 264 -9.72 -8.74 6.69
C VAL A 264 -8.92 -7.63 7.36
N LEU A 265 -7.98 -7.99 8.23
CA LEU A 265 -7.09 -7.04 8.90
C LEU A 265 -6.19 -6.32 7.90
N LEU A 266 -5.58 -7.05 6.97
CA LEU A 266 -4.76 -6.51 5.89
C LEU A 266 -5.57 -5.52 5.04
N HIS A 267 -6.80 -5.90 4.66
CA HIS A 267 -7.68 -5.02 3.89
C HIS A 267 -8.04 -3.75 4.67
N ALA A 268 -8.47 -3.88 5.93
CA ALA A 268 -8.82 -2.74 6.76
C ALA A 268 -7.64 -1.78 6.93
N TRP A 269 -6.44 -2.33 7.07
CA TRP A 269 -5.22 -1.56 7.17
C TRP A 269 -4.83 -0.90 5.82
N LEU A 270 -4.97 -1.60 4.69
CA LEU A 270 -4.77 -1.03 3.36
C LEU A 270 -5.70 0.18 3.13
N GLN A 271 -6.98 0.04 3.48
CA GLN A 271 -7.95 1.13 3.39
C GLN A 271 -7.55 2.32 4.28
N GLN A 272 -7.07 2.06 5.49
CA GLN A 272 -6.57 3.12 6.38
C GLN A 272 -5.33 3.81 5.78
N ALA A 273 -4.39 3.04 5.24
CA ALA A 273 -3.15 3.56 4.65
C ALA A 273 -3.44 4.46 3.43
N LEU A 274 -4.33 4.01 2.54
CA LEU A 274 -4.78 4.78 1.38
C LEU A 274 -5.41 6.12 1.81
N ARG A 275 -6.31 6.10 2.80
CA ARG A 275 -6.91 7.33 3.34
C ARG A 275 -5.86 8.31 3.88
N SER A 276 -4.91 7.82 4.68
CA SER A 276 -3.84 8.66 5.20
C SER A 276 -2.93 9.22 4.11
N ARG A 277 -2.64 8.45 3.06
CA ARG A 277 -1.83 8.92 1.93
C ARG A 277 -2.54 10.05 1.18
N VAL A 278 -3.82 9.86 0.86
CA VAL A 278 -4.65 10.86 0.17
C VAL A 278 -4.73 12.15 0.98
N SER A 279 -4.98 12.05 2.29
CA SER A 279 -5.01 13.21 3.20
C SER A 279 -3.68 13.99 3.20
N ARG A 280 -2.52 13.31 3.23
CA ARG A 280 -1.21 13.99 3.15
C ARG A 280 -0.98 14.68 1.81
N VAL A 281 -1.40 14.06 0.72
CA VAL A 281 -1.29 14.66 -0.62
C VAL A 281 -2.15 15.92 -0.70
N MET A 282 -3.34 15.93 -0.10
CA MET A 282 -4.17 17.13 0.00
C MET A 282 -3.52 18.24 0.79
N GLU A 283 -3.04 17.92 1.99
CA GLU A 283 -2.40 18.89 2.85
C GLU A 283 -1.22 19.53 2.10
N THR A 284 -0.44 18.71 1.41
CA THR A 284 0.66 19.19 0.55
C THR A 284 0.18 20.10 -0.59
N MET A 285 -0.94 19.75 -1.24
CA MET A 285 -1.51 20.58 -2.31
C MET A 285 -2.09 21.89 -1.76
N SER A 286 -2.77 21.86 -0.60
CA SER A 286 -3.31 23.05 0.08
C SER A 286 -2.18 24.00 0.47
N LEU A 287 -1.13 23.48 1.10
CA LEU A 287 0.05 24.25 1.46
C LEU A 287 0.74 24.82 0.21
N LYS A 288 0.77 24.08 -0.90
CA LYS A 288 1.31 24.59 -2.16
C LYS A 288 0.45 25.72 -2.73
N THR A 289 -0.88 25.61 -2.68
CA THR A 289 -1.77 26.69 -3.13
C THR A 289 -1.69 27.91 -2.24
N GLU A 290 -1.59 27.73 -0.92
CA GLU A 290 -1.40 28.81 0.05
C GLU A 290 -0.04 29.50 -0.13
N ALA A 291 1.02 28.73 -0.40
CA ALA A 291 2.33 29.28 -0.71
C ALA A 291 2.30 30.13 -1.99
N VAL A 292 1.71 29.63 -3.08
CA VAL A 292 1.58 30.38 -4.34
C VAL A 292 0.71 31.63 -4.15
N ALA A 293 -0.37 31.55 -3.38
CA ALA A 293 -1.20 32.71 -3.06
C ALA A 293 -0.43 33.76 -2.24
N SER A 294 0.36 33.32 -1.27
CA SER A 294 1.21 34.19 -0.46
C SER A 294 2.31 34.85 -1.28
N GLU A 295 2.96 34.11 -2.19
CA GLU A 295 3.94 34.64 -3.14
C GLU A 295 3.29 35.68 -4.08
N SER A 296 2.08 35.41 -4.59
CA SER A 296 1.34 36.35 -5.44
C SER A 296 0.96 37.64 -4.69
N LEU A 297 0.55 37.52 -3.43
CA LEU A 297 0.30 38.69 -2.57
C LEU A 297 1.59 39.49 -2.35
N LEU A 298 2.71 38.83 -2.00
CA LEU A 298 4.00 39.49 -1.84
C LEU A 298 4.44 40.21 -3.12
N ALA A 299 4.28 39.58 -4.28
CA ALA A 299 4.58 40.19 -5.58
C ALA A 299 3.70 41.41 -5.91
N THR A 300 2.55 41.56 -5.24
CA THR A 300 1.67 42.74 -5.40
C THR A 300 2.11 43.90 -4.51
N PHE A 301 2.69 43.62 -3.33
CA PHE A 301 3.09 44.64 -2.35
C PHE A 301 4.57 45.04 -2.41
N CYS A 302 5.43 44.16 -2.91
CA CYS A 302 6.87 44.34 -2.98
C CYS A 302 7.31 44.50 -4.44
N ASP A 303 8.24 45.42 -4.68
CA ASP A 303 8.88 45.60 -5.99
C ASP A 303 9.75 44.40 -6.36
N ALA A 304 10.32 43.74 -5.35
CA ALA A 304 11.05 42.49 -5.51
C ALA A 304 10.88 41.57 -4.29
N HIS A 305 10.92 40.26 -4.49
CA HIS A 305 11.00 39.27 -3.41
C HIS A 305 11.94 38.14 -3.82
N CYS A 306 12.57 37.50 -2.83
CA CYS A 306 13.49 36.40 -3.08
C CYS A 306 13.64 35.49 -1.86
N PHE A 307 14.21 34.31 -2.08
CA PHE A 307 14.63 33.40 -1.03
C PHE A 307 16.14 33.47 -0.83
N LEU A 308 16.55 33.59 0.42
CA LEU A 308 17.93 33.41 0.85
C LEU A 308 18.08 32.07 1.58
N ASP A 309 19.23 31.43 1.41
CA ASP A 309 19.60 30.23 2.16
C ASP A 309 20.00 30.56 3.62
N SER A 310 20.44 29.55 4.36
CA SER A 310 20.90 29.71 5.75
C SER A 310 22.14 30.61 5.90
N ASP A 311 22.93 30.78 4.84
CA ASP A 311 24.10 31.66 4.80
C ASP A 311 23.78 33.07 4.29
N LEU A 312 22.47 33.36 4.12
CA LEU A 312 21.94 34.61 3.60
C LEU A 312 22.38 34.90 2.16
N CYS A 313 22.65 33.86 1.38
CA CYS A 313 22.92 33.94 -0.06
C CYS A 313 21.63 33.74 -0.85
N PHE A 314 21.49 34.40 -2.02
CA PHE A 314 20.34 34.16 -2.88
C PHE A 314 20.32 32.72 -3.40
N GLU A 315 19.19 32.02 -3.23
CA GLU A 315 19.05 30.65 -3.76
C GLU A 315 18.98 30.61 -5.28
N ARG A 316 18.46 31.67 -5.89
CA ARG A 316 18.17 31.78 -7.34
C ARG A 316 18.44 33.19 -7.83
N ASP A 317 18.58 33.32 -9.14
CA ASP A 317 18.69 34.62 -9.79
C ASP A 317 17.31 35.27 -9.88
N GLU A 318 17.11 36.35 -9.12
CA GLU A 318 15.85 37.09 -9.11
C GLU A 318 15.97 38.39 -9.90
N ARG A 319 15.37 38.38 -11.11
CA ARG A 319 15.42 39.51 -12.04
C ARG A 319 14.83 40.79 -11.48
N ALA A 320 13.83 40.69 -10.60
CA ALA A 320 13.22 41.84 -9.96
C ALA A 320 14.23 42.63 -9.11
N ILE A 321 15.08 41.93 -8.35
CA ILE A 321 16.14 42.55 -7.54
C ILE A 321 17.23 43.15 -8.43
N ALA A 322 17.64 42.43 -9.48
CA ALA A 322 18.61 42.92 -10.45
C ALA A 322 18.14 44.24 -11.10
N SER A 323 16.86 44.28 -11.49
CA SER A 323 16.23 45.46 -12.09
C SER A 323 16.11 46.61 -11.10
N MET A 324 15.62 46.37 -9.88
CA MET A 324 15.45 47.38 -8.85
C MET A 324 16.79 48.04 -8.47
N LEU A 325 17.88 47.28 -8.48
CA LEU A 325 19.21 47.76 -8.10
C LEU A 325 20.10 48.09 -9.31
N LEU A 326 19.56 48.12 -10.53
CA LEU A 326 20.32 48.42 -11.76
C LEU A 326 21.60 47.58 -11.93
N ARG A 327 21.56 46.32 -11.49
CA ARG A 327 22.71 45.41 -11.57
C ARG A 327 22.57 44.45 -12.75
N SER A 328 23.67 44.24 -13.46
CA SER A 328 23.80 43.17 -14.44
C SER A 328 24.49 41.95 -13.82
N GLY A 329 24.07 40.76 -14.22
CA GLY A 329 24.66 39.49 -13.78
C GLY A 329 23.70 38.61 -12.98
N ASN A 330 24.15 37.38 -12.72
CA ASN A 330 23.43 36.38 -11.97
C ASN A 330 23.64 36.61 -10.46
N ASN A 331 22.56 36.78 -9.71
CA ASN A 331 22.62 37.02 -8.26
C ASN A 331 22.70 35.74 -7.43
N ALA A 332 22.47 34.56 -8.02
CA ALA A 332 22.47 33.29 -7.30
C ALA A 332 23.81 33.03 -6.60
N GLY A 333 23.75 32.65 -5.32
CA GLY A 333 24.90 32.38 -4.47
C GLY A 333 25.62 33.62 -3.93
N ILE A 334 25.20 34.83 -4.29
CA ILE A 334 25.78 36.06 -3.74
C ILE A 334 25.14 36.34 -2.37
N LYS A 335 25.95 36.75 -1.38
CA LYS A 335 25.46 37.17 -0.06
C LYS A 335 24.63 38.44 -0.15
N PHE A 336 23.42 38.43 0.39
CA PHE A 336 22.55 39.60 0.48
C PHE A 336 23.21 40.78 1.19
N LEU A 337 24.04 40.52 2.20
CA LEU A 337 24.78 41.55 2.95
C LEU A 337 25.64 42.44 2.05
N SER A 338 26.14 41.92 0.91
CA SER A 338 26.94 42.71 -0.04
C SER A 338 26.15 43.80 -0.78
N TYR A 339 24.82 43.76 -0.67
CA TYR A 339 23.91 44.75 -1.23
C TYR A 339 23.55 45.83 -0.21
N ILE A 340 23.91 45.69 1.07
CA ILE A 340 23.61 46.70 2.09
C ILE A 340 24.68 47.81 2.04
N LYS A 341 24.24 49.07 2.04
CA LYS A 341 25.12 50.24 1.84
C LYS A 341 25.97 50.56 3.06
N THR A 342 25.40 50.46 4.26
CA THR A 342 26.03 50.89 5.52
C THR A 342 26.24 49.70 6.48
N PRO A 343 27.34 49.69 7.26
CA PRO A 343 27.59 48.61 8.23
C PRO A 343 26.57 48.61 9.37
N GLU A 344 25.97 49.76 9.70
CA GLU A 344 24.90 49.86 10.70
C GLU A 344 23.66 49.09 10.26
N ASP A 345 23.25 49.24 8.99
CA ASP A 345 22.12 48.51 8.42
C ASP A 345 22.41 47.01 8.30
N GLU A 346 23.66 46.63 7.99
CA GLU A 346 24.09 45.23 7.98
C GLU A 346 23.90 44.58 9.36
N LEU A 347 24.35 45.26 10.41
CA LEU A 347 24.18 44.80 11.79
C LEU A 347 22.69 44.71 12.19
N ARG A 348 21.86 45.65 11.73
CA ARG A 348 20.42 45.63 12.01
C ARG A 348 19.74 44.46 11.30
N PHE A 349 20.09 44.19 10.05
CA PHE A 349 19.58 43.03 9.30
C PHE A 349 19.99 41.71 9.96
N LEU A 350 21.26 41.56 10.36
CA LEU A 350 21.74 40.36 11.08
C LEU A 350 21.04 40.15 12.44
N LYS A 351 20.70 41.24 13.15
CA LYS A 351 19.90 41.14 14.38
C LYS A 351 18.47 40.67 14.10
N LEU A 352 17.89 41.07 12.97
CA LEU A 352 16.56 40.65 12.53
C LEU A 352 16.53 39.15 12.24
N THR A 353 17.49 38.66 11.46
CA THR A 353 17.55 37.24 11.06
C THR A 353 17.74 36.32 12.26
N ARG A 354 18.63 36.67 13.19
CA ARG A 354 18.86 35.93 14.45
C ARG A 354 17.65 35.89 15.39
N ARG A 355 16.81 36.93 15.38
CA ARG A 355 15.58 36.93 16.21
C ARG A 355 14.56 35.91 15.73
N GLY A 356 14.55 35.59 14.43
CA GLY A 356 13.67 34.59 13.84
C GLY A 356 13.98 33.18 14.35
N GLU A 357 15.26 32.83 14.51
CA GLU A 357 15.72 31.48 14.89
C GLU A 357 15.25 31.05 16.29
N ASN A 358 15.07 32.01 17.21
CA ASN A 358 14.70 31.72 18.59
C ASN A 358 13.18 31.55 18.81
N ARG A 359 12.33 31.76 17.80
CA ARG A 359 10.87 31.65 17.92
C ARG A 359 10.38 30.32 17.35
N THR A 360 9.88 29.45 18.22
CA THR A 360 9.52 28.07 17.87
C THR A 360 8.09 27.84 17.38
N SER A 361 7.18 28.83 17.40
CA SER A 361 5.75 28.50 17.19
C SER A 361 4.94 29.38 16.24
N THR A 362 5.40 30.56 15.82
CA THR A 362 4.68 31.37 14.82
C THR A 362 5.65 32.23 14.01
N ALA A 363 5.72 31.97 12.70
CA ALA A 363 6.45 32.83 11.78
C ALA A 363 5.70 34.16 11.67
N VAL A 364 6.26 35.21 12.28
CA VAL A 364 5.72 36.58 12.20
C VAL A 364 6.62 37.37 11.26
N ALA A 365 6.04 37.95 10.22
CA ALA A 365 6.76 38.84 9.32
C ALA A 365 7.28 40.06 10.07
N GLN A 366 8.54 40.42 9.82
CA GLN A 366 9.18 41.59 10.41
C GLN A 366 9.54 42.57 9.30
N ALA A 367 9.43 43.87 9.57
CA ALA A 367 9.78 44.93 8.63
C ALA A 367 10.97 45.74 9.16
N ILE A 368 11.87 46.15 8.28
CA ILE A 368 12.99 47.02 8.59
C ILE A 368 13.34 47.91 7.41
N ASN A 369 13.62 49.19 7.66
CA ASN A 369 14.14 50.10 6.64
C ASN A 369 15.66 49.99 6.53
N LEU A 370 16.17 49.81 5.32
CA LEU A 370 17.59 49.66 4.99
C LEU A 370 17.96 50.50 3.75
N GLY A 371 19.22 50.95 3.68
CA GLY A 371 19.80 51.45 2.44
C GLY A 371 20.50 50.32 1.67
N LEU A 372 20.04 50.03 0.45
CA LEU A 372 20.71 49.11 -0.47
C LEU A 372 21.63 49.87 -1.45
N LYS A 373 22.67 49.19 -1.90
CA LYS A 373 23.60 49.62 -2.93
C LYS A 373 23.10 49.16 -4.31
N ASP A 374 23.00 50.10 -5.24
CA ASP A 374 22.72 49.79 -6.65
C ASP A 374 24.01 49.44 -7.44
N GLY A 375 23.88 49.22 -8.75
CA GLY A 375 24.99 48.93 -9.66
C GLY A 375 26.02 50.07 -9.80
N TYR A 376 25.62 51.31 -9.52
CA TYR A 376 26.47 52.51 -9.57
C TYR A 376 27.03 52.91 -8.20
N ASN A 377 26.75 52.13 -7.16
CA ASN A 377 27.11 52.40 -5.78
C ASN A 377 26.33 53.56 -5.14
N ASP A 378 25.19 53.95 -5.71
CA ASP A 378 24.22 54.86 -5.09
C ASP A 378 23.34 54.10 -4.08
N GLN A 379 22.64 54.86 -3.23
CA GLN A 379 21.78 54.32 -2.18
C GLN A 379 20.32 54.30 -2.63
N VAL A 380 19.70 53.13 -2.58
CA VAL A 380 18.26 52.91 -2.75
C VAL A 380 17.67 52.60 -1.39
N ASN A 381 16.74 53.42 -0.90
CA ASN A 381 16.08 53.19 0.38
C ASN A 381 14.95 52.20 0.19
N VAL A 382 14.95 51.13 0.97
CA VAL A 382 13.94 50.07 0.88
C VAL A 382 13.38 49.69 2.24
N GLU A 383 12.10 49.38 2.27
CA GLU A 383 11.44 48.67 3.35
C GLU A 383 11.57 47.18 3.07
N LEU A 384 12.32 46.47 3.91
CA LEU A 384 12.56 45.04 3.83
C LEU A 384 11.60 44.30 4.75
N PHE A 385 10.79 43.42 4.17
CA PHE A 385 9.98 42.43 4.87
C PHE A 385 10.74 41.11 4.96
N HIS A 386 10.77 40.48 6.14
CA HIS A 386 11.48 39.23 6.40
C HIS A 386 10.59 38.21 7.10
N VAL A 387 10.63 36.97 6.61
CA VAL A 387 10.05 35.80 7.26
C VAL A 387 11.07 34.66 7.25
N LEU A 388 11.30 34.03 8.40
CA LEU A 388 12.05 32.76 8.47
C LEU A 388 11.10 31.61 8.11
N THR A 389 11.47 30.83 7.11
CA THR A 389 10.73 29.65 6.63
C THR A 389 11.62 28.41 6.69
N GLN A 390 11.03 27.25 6.43
CA GLN A 390 11.77 26.00 6.28
C GLN A 390 11.43 25.36 4.95
N ASP A 391 12.40 24.65 4.40
CA ASP A 391 12.23 23.93 3.15
C ASP A 391 11.72 22.52 3.34
N ARG A 392 11.53 21.80 2.21
CA ARG A 392 11.07 20.41 2.23
C ARG A 392 12.00 19.45 2.96
N LEU A 393 13.26 19.84 3.17
CA LEU A 393 14.28 19.08 3.89
C LEU A 393 14.45 19.57 5.34
N GLY A 394 13.61 20.52 5.79
CA GLY A 394 13.69 21.13 7.11
C GLY A 394 14.85 22.12 7.28
N ARG A 395 15.51 22.54 6.19
CA ARG A 395 16.56 23.55 6.24
C ARG A 395 15.93 24.94 6.35
N SER A 396 16.52 25.79 7.18
CA SER A 396 16.12 27.18 7.31
C SER A 396 16.31 27.93 6.00
N ARG A 397 15.32 28.75 5.63
CA ARG A 397 15.37 29.69 4.51
C ARG A 397 14.79 31.03 4.94
N HIS A 398 15.25 32.10 4.33
CA HIS A 398 14.75 33.45 4.60
C HIS A 398 14.00 33.94 3.37
N LEU A 399 12.68 34.13 3.48
CA LEU A 399 11.91 34.84 2.48
C LEU A 399 12.00 36.33 2.77
N ILE A 400 12.50 37.11 1.81
CA ILE A 400 12.54 38.57 1.92
C ILE A 400 11.73 39.22 0.79
N GLY A 401 11.01 40.29 1.13
CA GLY A 401 10.35 41.20 0.20
C GLY A 401 10.95 42.60 0.35
N LEU A 402 11.12 43.31 -0.75
CA LEU A 402 11.71 44.64 -0.83
C LEU A 402 10.71 45.59 -1.49
N ARG A 403 10.51 46.74 -0.86
CA ARG A 403 9.67 47.82 -1.39
C ARG A 403 10.45 49.14 -1.33
N GLU A 404 10.58 49.81 -2.47
CA GLU A 404 11.17 51.16 -2.55
C GLU A 404 10.17 52.19 -1.98
N TYR A 405 10.65 53.17 -1.20
CA TYR A 405 9.79 54.17 -0.54
C TYR A 405 10.35 55.60 -0.57
#